data_AF-A0A2W6S6F7-F1
#
_entry.id   AF-A0A2W6S6F7-F1
#
_cell.length_a   1.000
_cell.length_b   1.000
_cell.length_c   1.000
_cell.angle_alpha   90.00
_cell.angle_beta   90.00
_cell.angle_gamma   90.00
#
_symmetry.space_group_name_H-M   'P 1'
#
loop_
_entity.id
_entity.type
_entity.pdbx_description
1 polymer ?
#
loop_
_entity_poly.entity_id
_entity_poly.type
_entity_poly.pdbx_seq_one_letter_code
_entity_poly.pdbx_strand_id
1 'polypeptide(L)'
;MRKSLIILFTILGFFFKAQEIKTKRGIISIDGVHVAKVSSKSNEYTFLDLKETPIYTIEFVDKSVVDSVRDSYIKLNRVYNRDKTLELDYISPSAFSGEEKSAVYTSIKGLKLIDNKGINIKNLDELFSNAPKRKLDTKTKDAYTTRSKIDKLNITVNSVGEILSNGKPVGYFTNLPVSFGSEDTISEKTFIDIEIYDANSKYIGKYITTTKQIKTASGKIFTLYRQMSGRASILKFPTYKAIAERMAILDPNFIKNQDKIIVGEVKKDGVEK
;
A
#
# COMPACT_ATOMS: atom_id res chain seq x y z
N MET A 1 43.53 32.25 -8.98
CA MET A 1 42.67 31.14 -8.54
C MET A 1 41.21 31.21 -8.99
N ARG A 2 40.49 32.35 -8.88
CA ARG A 2 39.07 32.43 -9.30
C ARG A 2 38.79 32.18 -10.79
N LYS A 3 39.68 32.62 -11.70
CA LYS A 3 39.53 32.44 -13.16
C LYS A 3 39.67 30.97 -13.60
N SER A 4 40.57 30.22 -12.98
CA SER A 4 40.79 28.79 -13.26
C SER A 4 39.61 27.93 -12.80
N LEU A 5 38.91 28.34 -11.73
CA LEU A 5 37.72 27.65 -11.21
C LEU A 5 36.54 27.73 -12.20
N ILE A 6 36.32 28.90 -12.82
CA ILE A 6 35.24 29.11 -13.80
C ILE A 6 35.45 28.24 -15.04
N ILE A 7 36.69 28.17 -15.54
CA ILE A 7 37.04 27.32 -16.69
C ILE A 7 36.81 25.84 -16.37
N LEU A 8 37.18 25.39 -15.17
CA LEU A 8 36.95 24.02 -14.72
C LEU A 8 35.46 23.68 -14.67
N PHE A 9 34.61 24.55 -14.11
CA PHE A 9 33.16 24.35 -14.08
C PHE A 9 32.51 24.37 -15.47
N THR A 10 33.06 25.17 -16.40
CA THR A 10 32.55 25.23 -17.79
C THR A 10 32.88 23.95 -18.55
N ILE A 11 34.08 23.39 -18.37
CA ILE A 11 34.49 22.13 -19.00
C ILE A 11 33.74 20.94 -18.37
N LEU A 12 33.57 20.90 -17.05
CA LEU A 12 32.76 19.87 -16.38
C LEU A 12 31.30 19.90 -16.82
N GLY A 13 30.72 21.08 -17.07
CA GLY A 13 29.34 21.23 -17.55
C GLY A 13 29.06 20.51 -18.88
N PHE A 14 30.04 20.42 -19.78
CA PHE A 14 29.89 19.69 -21.05
C PHE A 14 29.85 18.16 -20.88
N PHE A 15 30.51 17.62 -19.85
CA PHE A 15 30.49 16.17 -19.58
C PHE A 15 29.21 15.70 -18.88
N PHE A 16 28.42 16.61 -18.31
CA PHE A 16 27.15 16.31 -17.65
C PHE A 16 25.92 16.59 -18.52
N LYS A 17 25.99 16.35 -19.84
CA LYS A 17 24.79 16.42 -20.67
C LYS A 17 23.87 15.25 -20.31
N ALA A 18 22.82 15.54 -19.56
CA ALA A 18 21.79 14.56 -19.24
C ALA A 18 21.07 14.12 -20.52
N GLN A 19 20.96 12.81 -20.73
CA GLN A 19 20.22 12.22 -21.85
C GLN A 19 18.78 12.74 -21.86
N GLU A 20 18.32 13.30 -22.97
CA GLU A 20 16.99 13.87 -23.08
C GLU A 20 15.97 12.79 -23.43
N ILE A 21 15.03 12.53 -22.53
CA ILE A 21 13.95 11.55 -22.72
C ILE A 21 12.64 12.31 -22.92
N LYS A 22 11.98 12.09 -24.06
CA LYS A 22 10.68 12.71 -24.38
C LYS A 22 9.67 11.64 -24.77
N THR A 23 8.48 11.73 -24.17
CA THR A 23 7.31 10.94 -24.59
C THR A 23 6.23 11.89 -25.07
N LYS A 24 5.80 11.74 -26.32
CA LYS A 24 4.74 12.57 -26.92
C LYS A 24 3.83 11.70 -27.76
N ARG A 25 2.52 11.73 -27.49
CA ARG A 25 1.50 10.93 -28.20
C ARG A 25 1.86 9.43 -28.25
N GLY A 26 2.36 8.87 -27.15
CA GLY A 26 2.77 7.46 -27.07
C GLY A 26 4.06 7.11 -27.80
N ILE A 27 4.79 8.07 -28.39
CA ILE A 27 6.10 7.82 -29.00
C ILE A 27 7.20 8.20 -28.01
N ILE A 28 8.10 7.26 -27.74
CA ILE A 28 9.27 7.43 -26.88
C ILE A 28 10.43 7.86 -27.76
N SER A 29 11.05 8.99 -27.40
CA SER A 29 12.21 9.54 -28.09
C SER A 29 13.35 9.77 -27.11
N ILE A 30 14.56 9.39 -27.53
CA ILE A 30 15.79 9.60 -26.77
C ILE A 30 16.71 10.47 -27.62
N ASP A 31 17.13 11.62 -27.07
CA ASP A 31 17.97 12.61 -27.76
C ASP A 31 17.43 13.01 -29.15
N GLY A 32 16.10 13.03 -29.29
CA GLY A 32 15.39 13.37 -30.54
C GLY A 32 15.14 12.20 -31.49
N VAL A 33 15.68 11.00 -31.23
CA VAL A 33 15.47 9.80 -32.04
C VAL A 33 14.28 9.00 -31.50
N HIS A 34 13.33 8.64 -32.36
CA HIS A 34 12.23 7.74 -31.98
C HIS A 34 12.74 6.32 -31.82
N VAL A 35 12.48 5.71 -30.66
CA VAL A 35 13.05 4.40 -30.30
C VAL A 35 12.00 3.34 -29.99
N ALA A 36 10.84 3.74 -29.46
CA ALA A 36 9.79 2.82 -29.06
C ALA A 36 8.44 3.54 -28.99
N LYS A 37 7.36 2.77 -28.82
CA LYS A 37 6.02 3.29 -28.53
C LYS A 37 5.54 2.76 -27.18
N VAL A 38 4.66 3.52 -26.53
CA VAL A 38 3.94 3.14 -25.32
C VAL A 38 2.46 3.40 -25.54
N SER A 39 1.64 2.43 -25.17
CA SER A 39 0.19 2.53 -25.14
C SER A 39 -0.28 2.28 -23.71
N SER A 40 -1.34 2.96 -23.28
CA SER A 40 -1.92 2.80 -21.95
C SER A 40 -3.35 2.29 -22.05
N LYS A 41 -3.66 1.27 -21.23
CA LYS A 41 -5.02 0.79 -21.01
C LYS A 41 -5.24 0.66 -19.51
N SER A 42 -6.05 1.56 -18.94
CA SER A 42 -6.28 1.66 -17.49
C SER A 42 -4.98 1.93 -16.71
N ASN A 43 -4.44 0.93 -16.00
CA ASN A 43 -3.21 1.02 -15.20
C ASN A 43 -2.05 0.21 -15.79
N GLU A 44 -2.23 -0.37 -16.97
CA GLU A 44 -1.23 -1.17 -17.67
C GLU A 44 -0.67 -0.38 -18.85
N TYR A 45 0.66 -0.30 -18.92
CA TYR A 45 1.42 0.37 -19.96
C TYR A 45 2.11 -0.68 -20.83
N THR A 46 1.67 -0.81 -22.08
CA THR A 46 2.25 -1.74 -23.05
C THR A 46 3.34 -1.04 -23.85
N PHE A 47 4.54 -1.60 -23.86
CA PHE A 47 5.67 -1.11 -24.64
C PHE A 47 5.77 -1.87 -25.95
N LEU A 48 5.81 -1.13 -27.05
CA LEU A 48 5.87 -1.66 -28.40
C LEU A 48 7.13 -1.18 -29.10
N ASP A 49 7.62 -1.97 -30.05
CA ASP A 49 8.63 -1.50 -30.99
C ASP A 49 8.04 -0.44 -31.95
N LEU A 50 8.87 0.15 -32.81
CA LEU A 50 8.41 1.13 -33.79
C LEU A 50 7.46 0.52 -34.84
N LYS A 51 7.48 -0.80 -35.02
CA LYS A 51 6.59 -1.57 -35.90
C LYS A 51 5.27 -1.95 -35.24
N GLU A 52 5.02 -1.45 -34.03
CA GLU A 52 3.80 -1.72 -33.25
C GLU A 52 3.67 -3.17 -32.74
N THR A 53 4.78 -3.88 -32.63
CA THR A 53 4.82 -5.20 -31.99
C THR A 53 4.92 -5.03 -30.48
N PRO A 54 3.95 -5.51 -29.67
CA PRO A 54 3.99 -5.41 -28.22
C PRO A 54 5.03 -6.38 -27.63
N ILE A 55 5.93 -5.87 -26.77
CA ILE A 55 7.05 -6.66 -26.22
C ILE A 55 6.83 -7.00 -24.75
N TYR A 56 6.52 -5.99 -23.93
CA TYR A 56 6.31 -6.15 -22.49
C TYR A 56 5.31 -5.13 -21.95
N THR A 57 4.86 -5.34 -20.73
CA THR A 57 3.90 -4.51 -20.03
C THR A 57 4.42 -4.11 -18.66
N ILE A 58 4.07 -2.90 -18.22
CA ILE A 58 4.31 -2.39 -16.87
C ILE A 58 2.95 -2.02 -16.26
N GLU A 59 2.60 -2.65 -15.15
CA GLU A 59 1.44 -2.29 -14.34
C GLU A 59 1.92 -1.63 -13.04
N PHE A 60 1.34 -0.48 -12.67
CA PHE A 60 1.62 0.14 -11.38
C PHE A 60 0.73 -0.48 -10.30
N VAL A 61 1.37 -0.99 -9.25
CA VAL A 61 0.70 -1.50 -8.06
C VAL A 61 0.93 -0.53 -6.92
N ASP A 62 -0.17 -0.10 -6.30
CA ASP A 62 -0.13 0.74 -5.11
C ASP A 62 -0.95 0.09 -4.00
N LYS A 63 -0.26 -0.73 -3.19
CA LYS A 63 -0.87 -1.57 -2.17
C LYS A 63 -0.79 -0.90 -0.80
N SER A 64 -1.91 -0.82 -0.10
CA SER A 64 -1.92 -0.48 1.32
C SER A 64 -1.45 -1.70 2.12
N VAL A 65 -0.35 -1.56 2.87
CA VAL A 65 0.17 -2.65 3.74
C VAL A 65 -0.49 -2.56 5.12
N VAL A 66 -0.50 -1.36 5.68
CA VAL A 66 -1.26 -0.96 6.89
C VAL A 66 -1.74 0.48 6.68
N ASP A 67 -2.69 0.99 7.49
CA ASP A 67 -3.38 2.27 7.22
C ASP A 67 -2.46 3.48 6.93
N SER A 68 -1.21 3.49 7.42
CA SER A 68 -0.25 4.59 7.26
C SER A 68 0.96 4.27 6.36
N VAL A 69 1.03 3.06 5.78
CA VAL A 69 2.17 2.62 4.96
C VAL A 69 1.67 1.94 3.69
N ARG A 70 2.07 2.52 2.56
CA ARG A 70 1.79 1.99 1.23
C ARG A 70 3.07 1.48 0.60
N ASP A 71 2.93 0.40 -0.13
CA ASP A 71 3.97 -0.17 -0.95
C ASP A 71 3.60 0.06 -2.41
N SER A 72 4.36 0.92 -3.08
CA SER A 72 4.18 1.23 -4.49
C SER A 72 5.31 0.63 -5.31
N TYR A 73 4.95 -0.18 -6.31
CA TYR A 73 5.90 -0.89 -7.16
C TYR A 73 5.32 -1.14 -8.54
N ILE A 74 6.13 -1.69 -9.44
CA ILE A 74 5.67 -2.10 -10.76
C ILE A 74 5.68 -3.61 -10.92
N LYS A 75 4.69 -4.11 -11.65
CA LYS A 75 4.68 -5.47 -12.20
C LYS A 75 5.11 -5.41 -13.65
N LEU A 76 6.20 -6.08 -13.98
CA LEU A 76 6.70 -6.24 -15.33
C LEU A 76 6.31 -7.62 -15.85
N ASN A 77 5.66 -7.67 -17.01
CA ASN A 77 5.30 -8.94 -17.67
C ASN A 77 5.69 -8.96 -19.15
N ARG A 78 6.15 -10.10 -19.65
CA ARG A 78 6.47 -10.30 -21.08
C ARG A 78 5.21 -10.64 -21.84
N VAL A 79 5.01 -10.02 -23.00
CA VAL A 79 3.81 -10.26 -23.81
C VAL A 79 3.80 -11.68 -24.39
N TYR A 80 4.98 -12.21 -24.75
CA TYR A 80 5.16 -13.54 -25.33
C TYR A 80 5.34 -14.68 -24.30
N ASN A 81 5.43 -14.36 -23.01
CA ASN A 81 5.55 -15.36 -21.93
C ASN A 81 4.96 -14.79 -20.63
N ARG A 82 3.63 -14.85 -20.52
CA ARG A 82 2.85 -14.17 -19.47
C ARG A 82 2.87 -14.86 -18.12
N ASP A 83 3.40 -16.08 -18.04
CA ASP A 83 3.32 -16.95 -16.86
C ASP A 83 4.21 -16.45 -15.71
N LYS A 84 5.22 -15.66 -16.03
CA LYS A 84 6.14 -15.07 -15.04
C LYS A 84 5.97 -13.56 -15.01
N THR A 85 5.64 -13.03 -13.83
CA THR A 85 5.60 -11.58 -13.56
C THR A 85 6.71 -11.22 -12.59
N LEU A 86 7.40 -10.09 -12.82
CA LEU A 86 8.39 -9.56 -11.88
C LEU A 86 7.83 -8.36 -11.14
N GLU A 87 7.97 -8.35 -9.81
CA GLU A 87 7.70 -7.17 -8.99
C GLU A 87 9.00 -6.40 -8.77
N LEU A 88 9.05 -5.15 -9.23
CA LEU A 88 10.26 -4.33 -9.25
C LEU A 88 9.99 -2.94 -8.67
N ASP A 89 11.02 -2.34 -8.09
CA ASP A 89 10.96 -0.93 -7.73
C ASP A 89 11.07 -0.07 -9.00
N TYR A 90 10.35 1.05 -9.03
CA TYR A 90 10.37 1.98 -10.16
C TYR A 90 11.05 3.29 -9.77
N ILE A 91 11.48 4.03 -10.78
CA ILE A 91 12.05 5.36 -10.62
C ILE A 91 11.21 6.37 -11.39
N SER A 92 10.97 7.52 -10.78
CA SER A 92 10.26 8.62 -11.42
C SER A 92 11.22 9.79 -11.66
N PRO A 93 11.13 10.49 -12.81
CA PRO A 93 11.98 11.65 -13.06
C PRO A 93 11.65 12.83 -12.13
N SER A 94 10.45 12.86 -11.55
CA SER A 94 10.00 13.85 -10.57
C SER A 94 8.77 13.35 -9.80
N ALA A 95 8.51 13.90 -8.61
CA ALA A 95 7.31 13.57 -7.81
C ALA A 95 5.97 13.89 -8.50
N PHE A 96 5.98 14.75 -9.53
CA PHE A 96 4.79 15.17 -10.28
C PHE A 96 4.68 14.51 -11.66
N SER A 97 5.54 13.54 -11.95
CA SER A 97 5.51 12.84 -13.23
C SER A 97 4.31 11.91 -13.26
N GLY A 98 3.54 11.94 -14.34
CA GLY A 98 2.52 10.91 -14.59
C GLY A 98 3.14 9.51 -14.63
N GLU A 99 2.32 8.49 -14.38
CA GLU A 99 2.71 7.08 -14.43
C GLU A 99 3.33 6.70 -15.77
N GLU A 100 2.80 7.17 -16.91
CA GLU A 100 3.39 6.93 -18.23
C GLU A 100 4.86 7.40 -18.29
N LYS A 101 5.13 8.63 -17.84
CA LYS A 101 6.50 9.17 -17.81
C LYS A 101 7.39 8.36 -16.86
N SER A 102 6.85 7.93 -15.72
CA SER A 102 7.58 7.13 -14.74
C SER A 102 7.90 5.72 -15.27
N ALA A 103 6.96 5.10 -16.01
CA ALA A 103 7.18 3.81 -16.67
C ALA A 103 8.27 3.93 -17.73
N VAL A 104 8.17 4.92 -18.62
CA VAL A 104 9.18 5.16 -19.67
C VAL A 104 10.55 5.43 -19.05
N TYR A 105 10.62 6.28 -18.02
CA TYR A 105 11.87 6.61 -17.35
C TYR A 105 12.47 5.39 -16.63
N THR A 106 11.64 4.56 -16.00
CA THR A 106 12.07 3.30 -15.39
C THR A 106 12.61 2.33 -16.43
N SER A 107 11.93 2.16 -17.57
CA SER A 107 12.38 1.30 -18.66
C SER A 107 13.72 1.74 -19.25
N ILE A 108 13.98 3.06 -19.38
CA ILE A 108 15.22 3.57 -19.96
C ILE A 108 16.36 3.60 -18.93
N LYS A 109 16.15 4.24 -17.77
CA LYS A 109 17.22 4.51 -16.80
C LYS A 109 17.37 3.43 -15.74
N GLY A 110 16.28 2.85 -15.27
CA GLY A 110 16.27 1.87 -14.17
C GLY A 110 16.61 0.47 -14.65
N LEU A 111 15.83 0.00 -15.64
CA LEU A 111 15.89 -1.37 -16.13
C LEU A 111 16.74 -1.51 -17.41
N LYS A 112 17.09 -0.40 -18.07
CA LYS A 112 17.86 -0.37 -19.33
C LYS A 112 17.27 -1.28 -20.43
N LEU A 113 15.94 -1.34 -20.49
CA LEU A 113 15.18 -2.11 -21.47
C LEU A 113 15.00 -1.34 -22.79
N ILE A 114 15.18 -0.02 -22.78
CA ILE A 114 15.08 0.83 -23.95
C ILE A 114 16.37 1.65 -24.06
N ASP A 115 17.00 1.61 -25.22
CA ASP A 115 18.16 2.40 -25.57
C ASP A 115 17.94 3.13 -26.91
N ASN A 116 19.00 3.77 -27.44
CA ASN A 116 18.95 4.53 -28.69
C ASN A 116 18.62 3.65 -29.92
N LYS A 117 18.70 2.31 -29.81
CA LYS A 117 18.37 1.35 -30.88
C LYS A 117 16.95 0.79 -30.75
N GLY A 118 16.27 1.02 -29.64
CA GLY A 118 14.91 0.55 -29.38
C GLY A 118 14.82 -0.33 -28.14
N ILE A 119 13.84 -1.25 -28.14
CA ILE A 119 13.65 -2.19 -27.03
C ILE A 119 14.70 -3.30 -27.10
N ASN A 120 15.49 -3.46 -26.04
CA ASN A 120 16.52 -4.48 -25.94
C ASN A 120 15.96 -5.76 -25.31
N ILE A 121 15.61 -6.74 -26.16
CA ILE A 121 15.05 -8.04 -25.75
C ILE A 121 16.04 -8.85 -24.91
N LYS A 122 17.35 -8.76 -25.17
CA LYS A 122 18.36 -9.50 -24.40
C LYS A 122 18.38 -9.04 -22.95
N ASN A 123 18.34 -7.73 -22.71
CA ASN A 123 18.29 -7.17 -21.36
C ASN A 123 16.97 -7.55 -20.66
N LEU A 124 15.86 -7.61 -21.41
CA LEU A 124 14.58 -8.08 -20.88
C LEU A 124 14.67 -9.54 -20.43
N ASP A 125 15.20 -10.44 -21.26
CA ASP A 125 15.34 -11.85 -20.89
C ASP A 125 16.34 -12.06 -19.74
N GLU A 126 17.42 -11.28 -19.70
CA GLU A 126 18.37 -11.27 -18.57
C GLU A 126 17.69 -10.83 -17.27
N LEU A 127 16.87 -9.77 -17.29
CA LEU A 127 16.13 -9.30 -16.12
C LEU A 127 15.17 -10.37 -15.58
N PHE A 128 14.54 -11.16 -16.46
CA PHE A 128 13.68 -12.28 -16.06
C PHE A 128 14.44 -13.51 -15.58
N SER A 129 15.69 -13.66 -15.97
CA SER A 129 16.57 -14.73 -15.49
C SER A 129 17.19 -14.38 -14.13
N ASN A 130 17.61 -13.13 -13.96
CA ASN A 130 18.26 -12.59 -12.76
C ASN A 130 17.44 -11.43 -12.17
N ALA A 131 16.26 -11.74 -11.65
CA ALA A 131 15.35 -10.74 -11.11
C ALA A 131 15.95 -10.07 -9.85
N PRO A 132 16.16 -8.74 -9.85
CA PRO A 132 16.63 -8.06 -8.67
C PRO A 132 15.55 -8.09 -7.58
N LYS A 133 15.96 -8.32 -6.32
CA LYS A 133 15.05 -8.23 -5.19
C LYS A 133 14.70 -6.77 -4.91
N ARG A 134 13.42 -6.52 -4.65
CA ARG A 134 12.93 -5.20 -4.23
C ARG A 134 13.59 -4.73 -2.94
N LYS A 135 13.93 -3.45 -2.89
CA LYS A 135 14.56 -2.80 -1.73
C LYS A 135 13.48 -2.09 -0.92
N LEU A 136 12.81 -2.85 -0.05
CA LEU A 136 11.89 -2.26 0.91
C LEU A 136 12.65 -1.42 1.94
N ASP A 137 12.17 -0.20 2.19
CA ASP A 137 12.63 0.62 3.29
C ASP A 137 12.23 0.02 4.65
N THR A 138 12.87 0.48 5.73
CA THR A 138 12.63 -0.05 7.08
C THR A 138 11.17 0.07 7.50
N LYS A 139 10.51 1.21 7.20
CA LYS A 139 9.11 1.45 7.57
C LYS A 139 8.17 0.47 6.86
N THR A 140 8.43 0.19 5.59
CA THR A 140 7.64 -0.79 4.81
C THR A 140 7.88 -2.23 5.28
N LYS A 141 9.12 -2.60 5.65
CA LYS A 141 9.42 -3.91 6.25
C LYS A 141 8.71 -4.12 7.59
N ASP A 142 8.72 -3.11 8.45
CA ASP A 142 8.04 -3.16 9.75
C ASP A 142 6.52 -3.24 9.58
N ALA A 143 5.98 -2.51 8.59
CA ALA A 143 4.57 -2.59 8.22
C ALA A 143 4.16 -3.99 7.76
N TYR A 144 4.94 -4.63 6.90
CA TYR A 144 4.66 -6.01 6.46
C TYR A 144 4.73 -7.01 7.61
N THR A 145 5.68 -6.83 8.53
CA THR A 145 5.79 -7.65 9.74
C THR A 145 4.58 -7.46 10.64
N THR A 146 4.13 -6.21 10.81
CA THR A 146 2.93 -5.86 11.58
C THR A 146 1.68 -6.45 10.93
N ARG A 147 1.54 -6.33 9.60
CA ARG A 147 0.42 -6.91 8.87
C ARG A 147 0.36 -8.43 9.02
N SER A 148 1.51 -9.12 8.90
CA SER A 148 1.58 -10.56 9.15
C SER A 148 1.17 -10.95 10.56
N LYS A 149 1.51 -10.15 11.58
CA LYS A 149 1.03 -10.38 12.96
C LYS A 149 -0.49 -10.22 13.06
N ILE A 150 -1.07 -9.20 12.43
CA ILE A 150 -2.52 -8.96 12.42
C ILE A 150 -3.25 -10.09 11.71
N ASP A 151 -2.78 -10.51 10.54
CA ASP A 151 -3.42 -11.56 9.74
C ASP A 151 -3.47 -12.88 10.53
N LYS A 152 -2.45 -13.18 11.35
CA LYS A 152 -2.45 -14.35 12.27
C LYS A 152 -3.49 -14.29 13.38
N LEU A 153 -3.94 -13.09 13.75
CA LEU A 153 -4.98 -12.92 14.77
C LEU A 153 -6.38 -13.21 14.21
N ASN A 154 -6.53 -13.22 12.87
CA ASN A 154 -7.77 -13.49 12.16
C ASN A 154 -8.97 -12.79 12.83
N ILE A 155 -8.88 -11.47 12.96
CA ILE A 155 -9.87 -10.68 13.69
C ILE A 155 -11.14 -10.57 12.84
N THR A 156 -12.28 -10.90 13.45
CA THR A 156 -13.60 -10.71 12.87
C THR A 156 -14.52 -10.02 13.88
N VAL A 157 -15.56 -9.36 13.38
CA VAL A 157 -16.58 -8.70 14.20
C VAL A 157 -17.94 -9.24 13.79
N ASN A 158 -18.69 -9.80 14.74
CA ASN A 158 -20.03 -10.32 14.45
C ASN A 158 -21.09 -9.21 14.49
N SER A 159 -22.32 -9.57 14.14
CA SER A 159 -23.46 -8.63 14.09
C SER A 159 -23.95 -8.16 15.46
N VAL A 160 -23.39 -8.67 16.55
CA VAL A 160 -23.71 -8.28 17.94
C VAL A 160 -22.62 -7.36 18.51
N GLY A 161 -21.50 -7.15 17.79
CA GLY A 161 -20.43 -6.25 18.22
C GLY A 161 -19.28 -6.95 18.90
N GLU A 162 -19.33 -8.29 19.01
CA GLU A 162 -18.22 -9.05 19.57
C GLU A 162 -17.05 -9.07 18.61
N ILE A 163 -15.88 -8.77 19.14
CA ILE A 163 -14.59 -8.86 18.47
C ILE A 163 -14.06 -10.26 18.75
N LEU A 164 -13.90 -11.04 17.68
CA LEU A 164 -13.39 -12.39 17.73
C LEU A 164 -11.96 -12.41 17.20
N SER A 165 -11.06 -13.15 17.84
CA SER A 165 -9.75 -13.51 17.30
C SER A 165 -9.70 -15.02 17.14
N ASN A 166 -9.46 -15.50 15.92
CA ASN A 166 -9.51 -16.93 15.60
C ASN A 166 -10.80 -17.61 16.08
N GLY A 167 -11.93 -16.91 15.99
CA GLY A 167 -13.25 -17.41 16.41
C GLY A 167 -13.54 -17.33 17.92
N LYS A 168 -12.60 -16.85 18.75
CA LYS A 168 -12.81 -16.68 20.20
C LYS A 168 -13.10 -15.22 20.55
N PRO A 169 -14.08 -14.93 21.42
CA PRO A 169 -14.30 -13.57 21.92
C PRO A 169 -13.08 -13.02 22.66
N VAL A 170 -12.64 -11.83 22.26
CA VAL A 170 -11.55 -11.08 22.90
C VAL A 170 -11.99 -9.69 23.38
N GLY A 171 -13.14 -9.22 22.90
CA GLY A 171 -13.71 -7.95 23.31
C GLY A 171 -15.03 -7.68 22.60
N TYR A 172 -15.55 -6.47 22.78
CA TYR A 172 -16.75 -6.04 22.10
C TYR A 172 -16.76 -4.53 21.89
N PHE A 173 -17.52 -4.10 20.90
CA PHE A 173 -17.87 -2.72 20.68
C PHE A 173 -19.18 -2.36 21.40
N THR A 174 -19.31 -1.11 21.84
CA THR A 174 -20.60 -0.53 22.25
C THR A 174 -20.92 0.69 21.39
N ASN A 175 -22.11 1.26 21.55
CA ASN A 175 -22.62 2.39 20.76
C ASN A 175 -22.69 2.11 19.25
N LEU A 176 -23.10 0.88 18.92
CA LEU A 176 -23.22 0.41 17.55
C LEU A 176 -24.61 0.73 16.97
N PRO A 177 -24.73 0.94 15.64
CA PRO A 177 -26.02 1.11 14.98
C PRO A 177 -26.83 -0.20 14.99
N VAL A 178 -28.10 -0.13 14.59
CA VAL A 178 -29.03 -1.28 14.58
C VAL A 178 -28.58 -2.43 13.65
N SER A 179 -27.73 -2.15 12.66
CA SER A 179 -27.12 -3.15 11.78
C SER A 179 -25.68 -2.77 11.47
N PHE A 180 -24.75 -3.71 11.68
CA PHE A 180 -23.35 -3.62 11.35
C PHE A 180 -22.70 -5.01 11.33
N GLY A 181 -21.51 -5.10 10.75
CA GLY A 181 -20.70 -6.32 10.66
C GLY A 181 -19.24 -5.99 10.33
N SER A 182 -18.39 -7.03 10.34
CA SER A 182 -16.93 -6.91 10.15
C SER A 182 -16.50 -6.03 8.97
N GLU A 183 -17.14 -6.20 7.82
CA GLU A 183 -16.80 -5.50 6.57
C GLU A 183 -17.60 -4.20 6.37
N ASP A 184 -18.57 -3.92 7.25
CA ASP A 184 -19.35 -2.69 7.17
C ASP A 184 -18.50 -1.49 7.53
N THR A 185 -18.56 -0.46 6.70
CA THR A 185 -17.92 0.82 6.96
C THR A 185 -18.77 1.63 7.92
N ILE A 186 -18.13 2.30 8.88
CA ILE A 186 -18.82 3.23 9.77
C ILE A 186 -19.42 4.35 8.93
N SER A 187 -20.72 4.61 9.08
CA SER A 187 -21.36 5.64 8.27
C SER A 187 -20.99 7.05 8.75
N GLU A 188 -21.02 8.05 7.85
CA GLU A 188 -20.95 9.47 8.21
C GLU A 188 -22.00 9.90 9.24
N LYS A 189 -23.11 9.16 9.31
CA LYS A 189 -24.25 9.46 10.19
C LYS A 189 -24.09 8.88 11.59
N THR A 190 -23.00 8.17 11.89
CA THR A 190 -22.70 7.65 13.22
C THR A 190 -22.01 8.73 14.04
N PHE A 191 -22.80 9.56 14.73
CA PHE A 191 -22.29 10.68 15.55
C PHE A 191 -21.87 10.28 16.96
N ILE A 192 -21.98 8.99 17.31
CA ILE A 192 -21.61 8.48 18.64
C ILE A 192 -20.26 7.77 18.53
N ASP A 193 -19.36 8.08 19.47
CA ASP A 193 -18.08 7.40 19.59
C ASP A 193 -18.31 5.91 19.87
N ILE A 194 -17.59 5.06 19.16
CA ILE A 194 -17.65 3.61 19.35
C ILE A 194 -16.64 3.25 20.44
N GLU A 195 -17.10 2.75 21.58
CA GLU A 195 -16.22 2.32 22.65
C GLU A 195 -15.84 0.84 22.48
N ILE A 196 -14.69 0.47 23.03
CA ILE A 196 -14.09 -0.84 22.89
C ILE A 196 -13.75 -1.37 24.28
N TYR A 197 -14.24 -2.57 24.57
CA TYR A 197 -14.02 -3.27 25.83
C TYR A 197 -13.35 -4.62 25.57
N ASP A 198 -12.61 -5.12 26.55
CA ASP A 198 -12.11 -6.51 26.52
C ASP A 198 -13.20 -7.50 26.94
N ALA A 199 -12.88 -8.79 26.85
CA ALA A 199 -13.79 -9.87 27.26
C ALA A 199 -14.23 -9.80 28.74
N ASN A 200 -13.49 -9.07 29.60
CA ASN A 200 -13.82 -8.87 31.02
C ASN A 200 -14.56 -7.54 31.27
N SER A 201 -15.06 -6.88 30.21
CA SER A 201 -15.73 -5.58 30.28
C SER A 201 -14.85 -4.44 30.81
N LYS A 202 -13.52 -4.57 30.72
CA LYS A 202 -12.60 -3.47 30.99
C LYS A 202 -12.55 -2.57 29.77
N TYR A 203 -12.68 -1.26 29.97
CA TYR A 203 -12.54 -0.27 28.92
C TYR A 203 -11.12 -0.25 28.34
N ILE A 204 -11.00 -0.46 27.03
CA ILE A 204 -9.72 -0.52 26.30
C ILE A 204 -9.49 0.75 25.49
N GLY A 205 -10.55 1.40 25.04
CA GLY A 205 -10.44 2.66 24.30
C GLY A 205 -11.70 2.96 23.51
N LYS A 206 -11.60 3.93 22.61
CA LYS A 206 -12.71 4.32 21.73
C LYS A 206 -12.23 4.78 20.36
N TYR A 207 -13.10 4.64 19.38
CA TYR A 207 -13.01 5.31 18.11
C TYR A 207 -13.91 6.55 18.12
N ILE A 208 -13.28 7.71 17.96
CA ILE A 208 -13.91 9.01 17.88
C ILE A 208 -14.32 9.23 16.43
N THR A 209 -15.62 9.18 16.15
CA THR A 209 -16.14 9.21 14.76
C THR A 209 -15.92 10.55 14.08
N THR A 210 -15.97 11.65 14.85
CA THR A 210 -15.80 13.02 14.37
C THR A 210 -14.37 13.32 13.93
N THR A 211 -13.37 12.98 14.76
CA THR A 211 -11.95 13.19 14.46
C THR A 211 -11.30 12.02 13.73
N LYS A 212 -12.04 10.90 13.56
CA LYS A 212 -11.58 9.65 12.94
C LYS A 212 -10.37 9.07 13.67
N GLN A 213 -10.33 9.18 14.99
CA GLN A 213 -9.20 8.77 15.83
C GLN A 213 -9.54 7.58 16.71
N ILE A 214 -8.61 6.64 16.85
CA ILE A 214 -8.62 5.67 17.94
C ILE A 214 -7.82 6.26 19.10
N LYS A 215 -8.42 6.25 20.29
CA LYS A 215 -7.77 6.60 21.55
C LYS A 215 -7.84 5.41 22.49
N THR A 216 -6.69 4.89 22.91
CA THR A 216 -6.61 3.83 23.92
C THR A 216 -6.84 4.39 25.32
N ALA A 217 -7.24 3.53 26.26
CA ALA A 217 -7.32 3.86 27.68
C ALA A 217 -5.95 4.27 28.26
N SER A 218 -4.86 3.74 27.70
CA SER A 218 -3.48 4.14 28.01
C SER A 218 -3.03 5.47 27.42
N GLY A 219 -3.92 6.20 26.72
CA GLY A 219 -3.67 7.54 26.20
C GLY A 219 -2.98 7.58 24.82
N LYS A 220 -2.74 6.45 24.17
CA LYS A 220 -2.21 6.42 22.79
C LYS A 220 -3.30 6.86 21.82
N ILE A 221 -2.94 7.68 20.84
CA ILE A 221 -3.85 8.21 19.83
C ILE A 221 -3.34 7.81 18.44
N PHE A 222 -4.25 7.37 17.58
CA PHE A 222 -3.97 7.08 16.18
C PHE A 222 -5.11 7.60 15.31
N THR A 223 -4.79 8.32 14.23
CA THR A 223 -5.81 8.75 13.27
C THR A 223 -5.93 7.70 12.17
N LEU A 224 -7.14 7.15 11.98
CA LEU A 224 -7.45 6.22 10.90
C LEU A 224 -7.63 7.03 9.61
N TYR A 225 -6.53 7.24 8.90
CA TYR A 225 -6.57 7.77 7.54
C TYR A 225 -6.89 6.64 6.56
N ARG A 226 -7.88 6.86 5.68
CA ARG A 226 -8.00 6.11 4.43
C ARG A 226 -7.81 7.08 3.27
N GLN A 227 -6.93 6.69 2.35
CA GLN A 227 -6.46 7.38 1.14
C GLN A 227 -5.38 8.46 1.31
N MET A 228 -4.16 8.10 0.89
CA MET A 228 -3.28 8.97 0.11
C MET A 228 -2.63 8.14 -1.00
N SER A 229 -3.20 8.18 -2.20
CA SER A 229 -2.45 8.15 -3.45
C SER A 229 -2.71 9.48 -4.13
N GLY A 230 -1.76 9.98 -4.94
CA GLY A 230 -1.77 11.31 -5.56
C GLY A 230 -2.90 11.59 -6.58
N ARG A 231 -4.06 10.95 -6.44
CA ARG A 231 -5.31 11.23 -7.15
C ARG A 231 -6.41 11.35 -6.08
N ALA A 232 -6.86 12.58 -5.84
CA ALA A 232 -7.98 12.99 -4.96
C ALA A 232 -8.39 12.00 -3.84
N SER A 233 -7.91 12.26 -2.62
CA SER A 233 -8.18 11.49 -1.42
C SER A 233 -9.66 11.53 -1.03
N ILE A 234 -10.40 10.43 -1.19
CA ILE A 234 -11.66 10.26 -0.45
C ILE A 234 -11.29 9.61 0.89
N LEU A 235 -11.53 10.32 2.00
CA LEU A 235 -11.44 9.75 3.34
C LEU A 235 -12.54 8.70 3.52
N LYS A 236 -12.34 7.49 2.98
CA LYS A 236 -13.29 6.38 3.16
C LYS A 236 -13.32 5.98 4.63
N PHE A 237 -14.51 5.78 5.19
CA PHE A 237 -14.66 5.35 6.58
C PHE A 237 -14.00 3.98 6.81
N PRO A 238 -13.41 3.77 7.99
CA PRO A 238 -12.85 2.47 8.36
C PRO A 238 -14.00 1.48 8.59
N THR A 239 -13.69 0.19 8.44
CA THR A 239 -14.59 -0.89 8.85
C THR A 239 -14.45 -1.17 10.35
N TYR A 240 -15.43 -1.81 10.96
CA TYR A 240 -15.34 -2.23 12.37
C TYR A 240 -14.15 -3.18 12.60
N LYS A 241 -13.85 -4.05 11.63
CA LYS A 241 -12.65 -4.87 11.64
C LYS A 241 -11.37 -4.03 11.67
N ALA A 242 -11.27 -3.00 10.84
CA ALA A 242 -10.09 -2.13 10.80
C ALA A 242 -9.85 -1.41 12.15
N ILE A 243 -10.93 -1.04 12.86
CA ILE A 243 -10.82 -0.50 14.22
C ILE A 243 -10.25 -1.55 15.19
N ALA A 244 -10.80 -2.76 15.19
CA ALA A 244 -10.35 -3.84 16.07
C ALA A 244 -8.89 -4.23 15.79
N GLU A 245 -8.51 -4.38 14.51
CA GLU A 245 -7.13 -4.62 14.08
C GLU A 245 -6.20 -3.50 14.56
N ARG A 246 -6.61 -2.23 14.44
CA ARG A 246 -5.79 -1.10 14.88
C ARG A 246 -5.69 -1.02 16.40
N MET A 247 -6.75 -1.34 17.13
CA MET A 247 -6.72 -1.42 18.59
C MET A 247 -5.75 -2.50 19.08
N ALA A 248 -5.74 -3.66 18.43
CA ALA A 248 -4.78 -4.74 18.71
C ALA A 248 -3.30 -4.33 18.54
N ILE A 249 -3.02 -3.44 17.60
CA ILE A 249 -1.66 -2.90 17.40
C ILE A 249 -1.29 -1.92 18.53
N LEU A 250 -2.23 -1.04 18.90
CA LEU A 250 -1.97 0.02 19.89
C LEU A 250 -1.90 -0.54 21.31
N ASP A 251 -2.72 -1.54 21.62
CA ASP A 251 -2.73 -2.26 22.88
C ASP A 251 -2.65 -3.78 22.64
N PRO A 252 -1.44 -4.36 22.55
CA PRO A 252 -1.28 -5.80 22.37
C PRO A 252 -1.83 -6.65 23.52
N ASN A 253 -2.09 -6.06 24.70
CA ASN A 253 -2.67 -6.79 25.83
C ASN A 253 -4.15 -7.08 25.63
N PHE A 254 -4.83 -6.31 24.77
CA PHE A 254 -6.22 -6.53 24.36
C PHE A 254 -6.46 -7.97 23.87
N ILE A 255 -5.48 -8.56 23.17
CA ILE A 255 -5.61 -9.92 22.62
C ILE A 255 -4.77 -10.96 23.39
N LYS A 256 -3.78 -10.53 24.18
CA LYS A 256 -2.95 -11.45 24.98
C LYS A 256 -3.64 -12.04 26.20
N ASN A 257 -4.73 -11.45 26.69
CA ASN A 257 -5.42 -11.94 27.90
C ASN A 257 -6.22 -13.23 27.64
N GLN A 258 -5.53 -14.34 27.34
CA GLN A 258 -6.08 -15.69 27.46
C GLN A 258 -5.06 -16.66 28.08
N ASP A 259 -4.56 -16.33 29.27
CA ASP A 259 -4.17 -17.36 30.21
C ASP A 259 -5.42 -17.77 31.00
N LYS A 260 -6.07 -18.84 30.55
CA LYS A 260 -7.19 -19.57 31.19
C LYS A 260 -8.35 -18.71 31.74
N ILE A 261 -9.42 -18.59 30.95
CA ILE A 261 -10.75 -18.27 31.51
C ILE A 261 -11.28 -19.53 32.21
N ILE A 262 -11.28 -19.54 33.54
CA ILE A 262 -12.13 -20.42 34.33
C ILE A 262 -13.54 -19.85 34.20
N VAL A 263 -14.41 -20.58 33.49
CA VAL A 263 -15.83 -20.25 33.40
C VAL A 263 -16.43 -20.47 34.79
N GLY A 264 -16.72 -19.38 35.51
CA GLY A 264 -17.53 -19.44 36.72
C GLY A 264 -18.96 -19.85 36.37
N GLU A 265 -19.57 -20.72 37.18
CA GLU A 265 -20.94 -21.20 36.98
C GLU A 265 -21.93 -20.05 36.86
N VAL A 266 -22.69 -20.05 35.76
CA VAL A 266 -23.83 -19.16 35.57
C VAL A 266 -24.97 -19.68 36.46
N LYS A 267 -25.19 -19.03 37.62
CA LYS A 267 -26.43 -19.18 38.36
C LYS A 267 -27.57 -18.61 37.52
N LYS A 268 -28.48 -19.47 37.08
CA LYS A 268 -29.80 -19.07 36.58
C LYS A 268 -30.67 -18.75 37.79
N ASP A 269 -30.88 -17.47 38.07
CA ASP A 269 -31.99 -17.04 38.89
C ASP A 269 -33.30 -17.19 38.10
N GLY A 270 -34.26 -17.89 38.71
CA GLY A 270 -35.68 -17.73 38.42
C GLY A 270 -36.33 -18.80 37.54
N VAL A 271 -36.69 -19.94 38.13
CA VAL A 271 -38.04 -20.51 37.99
C VAL A 271 -38.42 -21.17 39.32
N GLU A 272 -39.33 -20.55 40.07
CA GLU A 272 -40.15 -21.23 41.06
C GLU A 272 -41.16 -22.14 40.34
N LYS A 273 -41.08 -23.45 40.58
CA LYS A 273 -42.20 -24.35 40.89
C LYS A 273 -41.69 -25.73 41.27
#